data_AF-A0A0A8JHN2-F1
#
_entry.id   AF-A0A0A8JHN2-F1
#
_cell.length_a   1.000
_cell.length_b   1.000
_cell.length_c   1.000
_cell.angle_alpha   90.00
_cell.angle_beta   90.00
_cell.angle_gamma   90.00
#
_symmetry.space_group_name_H-M   'P 1'
#
loop_
_entity.id
_entity.type
_entity.pdbx_description
1 polymer ?
#
loop_
_entity_poly.entity_id
_entity_poly.type
_entity_poly.pdbx_seq_one_letter_code
_entity_poly.pdbx_strand_id
1 'polypeptide(L)'
;MKEIQTSREWKEVLEKSNEAPQFVMKHSSTCPISASAFGAFRNVETDVPKQYLVVQQSRSLSNEMEDELGIRHESPQLFLLKDGEAIWNASHHDISEPKIQQAIQEYC
;
A
#
# COMPACT_ATOMS: atom_id res chain seq x y z
N MET A 1 11.73 -2.11 -0.93
CA MET A 1 10.44 -2.28 -0.22
C MET A 1 10.71 -2.64 1.22
N LYS A 2 9.93 -2.10 2.17
CA LYS A 2 10.04 -2.41 3.61
C LYS A 2 8.73 -3.04 4.11
N GLU A 3 8.82 -4.11 4.91
CA GLU A 3 7.65 -4.64 5.63
C GLU A 3 7.35 -3.80 6.87
N ILE A 4 6.08 -3.53 7.15
CA ILE A 4 5.59 -2.94 8.39
C ILE A 4 4.70 -3.94 9.13
N GLN A 5 4.85 -4.01 10.45
CA GLN A 5 4.17 -5.01 11.28
C GLN A 5 3.46 -4.39 12.49
N THR A 6 3.78 -3.14 12.82
CA THR A 6 3.29 -2.46 14.02
C THR A 6 2.59 -1.14 13.73
N SER A 7 1.67 -0.75 14.60
CA SER A 7 1.00 0.57 14.56
C SER A 7 2.00 1.72 14.54
N ARG A 8 3.10 1.61 15.30
CA ARG A 8 4.17 2.61 15.32
C ARG A 8 4.79 2.82 13.93
N GLU A 9 5.09 1.75 13.22
CA GLU A 9 5.62 1.84 11.86
C GLU A 9 4.60 2.39 10.86
N TRP A 10 3.32 2.08 11.05
CA TRP A 10 2.25 2.68 10.26
C TRP A 10 2.15 4.20 10.48
N LYS A 11 2.22 4.66 11.74
CA LYS A 11 2.30 6.09 12.07
C LYS A 11 3.50 6.78 11.44
N GLU A 12 4.68 6.14 11.46
CA GLU A 12 5.85 6.68 10.75
C GLU A 12 5.63 6.82 9.24
N VAL A 13 4.86 5.92 8.62
CA VAL A 13 4.52 6.02 7.19
C VAL A 13 3.56 7.17 6.93
N LEU A 14 2.52 7.33 7.76
CA LEU A 14 1.60 8.46 7.67
C LEU A 14 2.31 9.80 7.89
N GLU A 15 3.20 9.89 8.87
CA GLU A 15 4.02 11.09 9.11
C GLU A 15 4.85 11.45 7.88
N LYS A 16 5.56 10.47 7.29
CA LYS A 16 6.34 10.67 6.06
C LYS A 16 5.49 11.07 4.86
N SER A 17 4.24 10.65 4.81
CA SER A 17 3.32 11.03 3.74
C SER A 17 3.01 12.53 3.70
N ASN A 18 3.23 13.27 4.80
CA ASN A 18 3.14 14.73 4.84
C ASN A 18 4.36 15.42 4.20
N GLU A 19 5.47 14.70 4.02
CA GLU A 19 6.67 15.23 3.38
C GLU A 19 6.72 14.86 1.90
N ALA A 20 6.42 13.60 1.58
CA ALA A 20 6.39 13.08 0.21
C ALA A 20 5.47 11.85 0.12
N PRO A 21 4.87 11.56 -1.05
CA PRO A 21 3.99 10.43 -1.22
C PRO A 21 4.61 9.10 -0.78
N GLN A 22 3.80 8.18 -0.24
CA GLN A 22 4.23 6.85 0.23
C GLN A 22 3.32 5.76 -0.33
N PHE A 23 3.88 4.65 -0.81
CA PHE A 23 3.09 3.49 -1.22
C PHE A 23 3.00 2.46 -0.10
N VAL A 24 1.79 1.96 0.21
CA VAL A 24 1.60 0.86 1.17
C VAL A 24 0.70 -0.24 0.59
N MET A 25 1.18 -1.48 0.60
CA MET A 25 0.42 -2.63 0.10
C MET A 25 0.01 -3.60 1.23
N LYS A 26 -1.29 -3.90 1.35
CA LYS A 26 -1.81 -5.07 2.08
C LYS A 26 -1.66 -6.31 1.20
N HIS A 27 -0.71 -7.17 1.55
CA HIS A 27 -0.41 -8.40 0.82
C HIS A 27 -0.92 -9.64 1.60
N SER A 28 -1.60 -10.54 0.91
CA SER A 28 -1.87 -11.90 1.40
C SER A 28 -0.83 -12.87 0.85
N SER A 29 -0.10 -13.57 1.73
CA SER A 29 0.97 -14.52 1.38
C SER A 29 0.46 -15.88 0.87
N THR A 30 -0.82 -16.17 1.05
CA THR A 30 -1.46 -17.44 0.67
C THR A 30 -2.38 -17.33 -0.54
N CYS A 31 -2.42 -16.17 -1.21
CA CYS A 31 -3.32 -15.92 -2.34
C CYS A 31 -2.51 -15.67 -3.64
N PRO A 32 -2.69 -16.48 -4.70
CA PRO A 32 -1.98 -16.30 -5.97
C PRO A 32 -2.21 -14.94 -6.63
N ILE A 33 -3.44 -14.41 -6.57
CA ILE A 33 -3.78 -13.07 -7.09
C ILE A 33 -2.95 -12.01 -6.37
N SER A 34 -2.82 -12.14 -5.04
CA SER A 34 -2.01 -11.25 -4.22
C SER A 34 -0.52 -11.36 -4.51
N ALA A 35 -0.01 -12.57 -4.78
CA ALA A 35 1.38 -12.77 -5.19
C ALA A 35 1.68 -12.09 -6.54
N SER A 36 0.75 -12.17 -7.51
CA SER A 36 0.88 -11.49 -8.80
C SER A 36 0.88 -9.97 -8.66
N ALA A 37 -0.08 -9.41 -7.91
CA ALA A 37 -0.15 -7.98 -7.61
C ALA A 37 1.10 -7.47 -6.88
N PHE A 38 1.63 -8.25 -5.93
CA PHE A 38 2.84 -7.91 -5.19
C PHE A 38 4.08 -7.91 -6.11
N GLY A 39 4.13 -8.83 -7.07
CA GLY A 39 5.14 -8.83 -8.12
C GLY A 39 5.10 -7.56 -8.97
N ALA A 40 3.91 -7.18 -9.46
CA ALA A 40 3.73 -5.95 -10.24
C ALA A 40 4.17 -4.71 -9.43
N PHE A 41 3.69 -4.57 -8.19
CA PHE A 41 4.07 -3.45 -7.32
C PHE A 41 5.58 -3.39 -7.04
N ARG A 42 6.20 -4.55 -6.81
CA ARG A 42 7.64 -4.64 -6.59
C ARG A 42 8.44 -4.14 -7.79
N ASN A 43 8.04 -4.54 -8.99
CA ASN A 43 8.77 -4.30 -10.23
C ASN A 43 8.60 -2.88 -10.81
N VAL A 44 7.59 -2.10 -10.38
CA VAL A 44 7.46 -0.71 -10.81
C VAL A 44 8.65 0.11 -10.33
N GLU A 45 9.41 0.70 -11.25
CA GLU A 45 10.48 1.65 -10.94
C GLU A 45 9.89 3.01 -10.55
N THR A 46 10.28 3.51 -9.38
CA THR A 46 9.80 4.79 -8.82
C THR A 46 10.67 5.22 -7.65
N ASP A 47 10.80 6.54 -7.44
CA ASP A 47 11.42 7.13 -6.26
C ASP A 47 10.48 7.17 -5.05
N VAL A 48 9.18 6.91 -5.25
CA VAL A 48 8.19 6.86 -4.17
C VAL A 48 8.50 5.68 -3.25
N PRO A 49 8.71 5.89 -1.93
CA PRO A 49 9.01 4.79 -1.02
C PRO A 49 7.90 3.75 -0.98
N LYS A 50 8.30 2.47 -1.03
CA LYS A 50 7.39 1.32 -1.08
C LYS A 50 7.40 0.53 0.23
N GLN A 51 6.25 0.42 0.88
CA GLN A 51 6.02 -0.41 2.08
C GLN A 51 4.92 -1.46 1.85
N TYR A 52 4.87 -2.47 2.71
CA TYR A 52 3.82 -3.48 2.68
C TYR A 52 3.62 -4.15 4.04
N LEU A 53 2.49 -4.82 4.22
CA LEU A 53 2.24 -5.71 5.35
C LEU A 53 1.69 -7.05 4.87
N VAL A 54 2.02 -8.13 5.58
CA VAL A 54 1.39 -9.44 5.37
C VAL A 54 0.14 -9.53 6.25
N VAL A 55 -1.05 -9.52 5.65
CA VAL A 55 -2.34 -9.42 6.35
C VAL A 55 -2.52 -10.54 7.38
N GLN A 56 -2.09 -11.76 7.06
CA GLN A 56 -2.16 -12.91 7.98
C GLN A 56 -1.35 -12.71 9.26
N GLN A 57 -0.23 -11.97 9.18
CA GLN A 57 0.69 -11.73 10.29
C GLN A 57 0.34 -10.45 11.06
N SER A 58 -0.29 -9.48 10.38
CA SER A 58 -0.52 -8.13 10.91
C SER A 58 -2.00 -7.73 10.84
N ARG A 59 -2.91 -8.62 11.27
CA ARG A 59 -4.38 -8.38 11.19
C ARG A 59 -4.82 -7.10 11.91
N SER A 60 -4.32 -6.86 13.11
CA SER A 60 -4.66 -5.66 13.88
C SER A 60 -4.25 -4.38 13.14
N LEU A 61 -3.06 -4.38 12.53
CA LEU A 61 -2.58 -3.26 11.71
C LEU A 61 -3.42 -3.07 10.45
N SER A 62 -3.82 -4.17 9.80
CA SER A 62 -4.70 -4.12 8.63
C SER A 62 -6.06 -3.49 8.95
N ASN A 63 -6.61 -3.75 10.14
CA ASN A 63 -7.86 -3.16 10.60
C ASN A 63 -7.67 -1.67 10.96
N GLU A 64 -6.59 -1.32 11.66
CA GLU A 64 -6.23 0.06 11.97
C GLU A 64 -6.14 0.92 10.71
N MET A 65 -5.50 0.41 9.65
CA MET A 65 -5.46 1.09 8.36
C MET A 65 -6.84 1.28 7.71
N GLU A 66 -7.78 0.35 7.90
CA GLU A 66 -9.15 0.51 7.40
C GLU A 66 -9.88 1.62 8.16
N ASP A 67 -9.77 1.63 9.50
CA ASP A 67 -10.39 2.63 10.36
C ASP A 67 -9.86 4.05 10.08
N GLU A 68 -8.53 4.17 9.88
CA GLU A 68 -7.88 5.48 9.68
C GLU A 68 -8.04 6.04 8.28
N LEU A 69 -7.98 5.18 7.25
CA LEU A 69 -8.14 5.62 5.87
C LEU A 69 -9.61 5.73 5.46
N GLY A 70 -10.53 5.13 6.24
CA GLY A 70 -11.94 5.02 5.86
C GLY A 70 -12.18 4.15 4.62
N ILE A 71 -11.20 3.33 4.23
CA ILE A 71 -11.25 2.45 3.06
C ILE A 71 -11.31 1.00 3.54
N ARG A 72 -12.40 0.33 3.17
CA ARG A 72 -12.64 -1.07 3.52
C ARG A 72 -11.47 -1.97 3.12
N HIS A 73 -11.14 -2.91 3.98
CA HIS A 73 -10.09 -3.89 3.71
C HIS A 73 -10.38 -4.72 2.45
N GLU A 74 -9.38 -4.76 1.56
CA GLU A 74 -9.25 -5.70 0.46
C GLU A 74 -7.88 -6.38 0.54
N SER A 75 -7.72 -7.56 -0.09
CA SER A 75 -6.40 -8.21 -0.21
C SER A 75 -6.27 -9.02 -1.50
N PRO A 76 -5.37 -8.64 -2.42
CA PRO A 76 -4.38 -7.58 -2.30
C PRO A 76 -4.99 -6.17 -2.41
N GLN A 77 -4.37 -5.19 -1.74
CA GLN A 77 -4.78 -3.77 -1.81
C GLN A 77 -3.54 -2.88 -1.73
N LEU A 78 -3.44 -1.88 -2.60
CA LEU A 78 -2.34 -0.93 -2.68
C LEU A 78 -2.89 0.49 -2.50
N PHE A 79 -2.20 1.29 -1.70
CA PHE A 79 -2.50 2.69 -1.45
C PHE A 79 -1.32 3.56 -1.86
N LEU A 80 -1.60 4.72 -2.44
CA LEU A 80 -0.68 5.86 -2.49
C LEU A 80 -1.18 6.89 -1.48
N LEU A 81 -0.34 7.20 -0.51
CA LEU A 81 -0.64 8.09 0.60
C LEU A 81 0.04 9.43 0.41
N LYS A 82 -0.65 10.51 0.75
CA LYS A 82 -0.13 11.88 0.80
C LYS A 82 -0.91 12.69 1.83
N ASP A 83 -0.21 13.50 2.62
CA ASP A 83 -0.81 14.34 3.67
C ASP A 83 -1.69 13.55 4.66
N GLY A 84 -1.29 12.31 4.97
CA GLY A 84 -2.00 11.41 5.87
C GLY A 84 -3.22 10.71 5.24
N GLU A 85 -3.54 10.98 3.98
CA GLU A 85 -4.71 10.45 3.29
C GLU A 85 -4.35 9.52 2.13
N ALA A 86 -5.25 8.59 1.80
CA ALA A 86 -5.12 7.73 0.62
C ALA A 86 -5.65 8.45 -0.63
N ILE A 87 -4.76 9.16 -1.32
CA ILE A 87 -5.09 9.90 -2.55
C ILE A 87 -5.35 8.99 -3.76
N TRP A 88 -4.89 7.75 -3.71
CA TRP A 88 -5.20 6.72 -4.70
C TRP A 88 -5.16 5.32 -4.07
N ASN A 89 -6.00 4.41 -4.55
CA ASN A 89 -5.96 3.00 -4.15
C ASN A 89 -6.40 2.06 -5.28
N ALA A 90 -5.92 0.82 -5.23
CA ALA A 90 -6.30 -0.27 -6.14
C ALA A 90 -6.31 -1.61 -5.41
N SER A 91 -7.13 -2.56 -5.87
CA SER A 91 -7.16 -3.93 -5.34
C SER A 91 -7.13 -4.99 -6.45
N HIS A 92 -6.80 -6.23 -6.08
CA HIS A 92 -6.83 -7.39 -6.99
C HIS A 92 -6.11 -7.13 -8.34
N HIS A 93 -6.85 -7.26 -9.46
CA HIS A 93 -6.33 -7.10 -10.82
C HIS A 93 -6.05 -5.65 -11.21
N ASP A 94 -6.54 -4.68 -10.44
CA ASP A 94 -6.26 -3.27 -10.67
C ASP A 94 -4.86 -2.86 -10.19
N ILE A 95 -4.20 -3.72 -9.41
CA ILE A 95 -2.79 -3.56 -9.05
C ILE A 95 -1.94 -4.10 -10.20
N SER A 96 -1.58 -3.21 -11.12
CA SER A 96 -0.78 -3.51 -12.31
C SER A 96 0.24 -2.40 -12.56
N GLU A 97 1.38 -2.72 -13.18
CA GLU A 97 2.43 -1.74 -13.45
C GLU A 97 1.91 -0.49 -14.19
N PRO A 98 1.07 -0.60 -15.24
CA PRO A 98 0.56 0.58 -15.94
C PRO A 98 -0.32 1.48 -15.05
N LYS A 99 -1.19 0.89 -14.22
CA LYS A 99 -2.05 1.65 -13.31
C LYS A 99 -1.25 2.34 -12.20
N ILE A 100 -0.22 1.69 -11.69
CA ILE A 100 0.68 2.28 -10.69
C ILE A 100 1.49 3.43 -11.30
N GLN A 101 2.04 3.25 -12.51
CA GLN A 101 2.75 4.31 -13.22
C GLN A 101 1.84 5.51 -13.52
N GLN A 102 0.59 5.26 -13.90
CA GLN A 102 -0.40 6.31 -14.09
C GLN A 102 -0.65 7.08 -12.79
N ALA A 103 -0.83 6.37 -11.66
CA ALA A 103 -0.98 7.02 -10.36
C ALA A 103 0.24 7.88 -9.99
N ILE A 104 1.45 7.40 -10.27
CA ILE A 104 2.67 8.20 -10.04
C ILE A 104 2.63 9.49 -10.88
N GLN A 105 2.32 9.40 -12.18
CA GLN A 105 2.25 10.57 -13.07
C GLN A 105 1.18 11.59 -12.66
N GLU A 106 0.09 11.13 -12.06
CA GLU A 106 -1.04 11.98 -11.66
C GLU A 106 -0.82 12.68 -10.32
N TYR A 107 -0.11 12.03 -9.39
CA TYR A 107 -0.06 12.44 -7.98
C TYR A 107 1.32 12.82 -7.44
N CYS A 108 2.41 12.52 -8.15
CA CYS A 108 3.79 12.77 -7.75
C CYS A 108 4.50 13.74 -8.70
#